data_AF-A0A6B3F3E8-F1
#
_entry.id   AF-A0A6B3F3E8-F1
#
_cell.length_a   1.000
_cell.length_b   1.000
_cell.length_c   1.000
_cell.angle_alpha   90.00
_cell.angle_beta   90.00
_cell.angle_gamma   90.00
#
_symmetry.space_group_name_H-M   'P 1'
#
loop_
_entity.id
_entity.type
_entity.pdbx_description
1 polymer ?
#
loop_
_entity_poly.entity_id
_entity_poly.type
_entity_poly.pdbx_seq_one_letter_code
_entity_poly.pdbx_strand_id
1 'polypeptide(L)'
;MSLAPRVVLVHRVSEYEELLARHGTHGQAAFVLGSRGDDLDTLAARHRATRDALTAIAARIPLTWRQARVERADLDRFLFAPE
;
A
#
# COMPACT_ATOMS: atom_id res chain seq x y z
N MET A 1 -33.46 -2.18 6.84
CA MET A 1 -32.45 -3.26 6.83
C MET A 1 -31.11 -2.65 7.18
N SER A 2 -30.33 -3.21 8.10
CA SER A 2 -28.98 -2.69 8.40
C SER A 2 -28.01 -3.16 7.31
N LEU A 3 -27.18 -2.25 6.81
CA LEU A 3 -26.11 -2.59 5.88
C LEU A 3 -25.10 -3.54 6.52
N ALA A 4 -24.50 -4.42 5.71
CA ALA A 4 -23.39 -5.26 6.17
C ALA A 4 -22.23 -4.36 6.67
N PRO A 5 -21.51 -4.77 7.73
CA PRO A 5 -20.35 -4.04 8.22
C PRO A 5 -19.34 -3.76 7.11
N ARG A 6 -18.65 -2.62 7.21
CA ARG A 6 -17.63 -2.19 6.24
C ARG A 6 -16.27 -2.11 6.93
N VAL A 7 -15.25 -2.65 6.28
CA VAL A 7 -13.84 -2.49 6.68
C VAL A 7 -13.08 -1.73 5.61
N VAL A 8 -12.30 -0.76 6.06
CA VAL A 8 -11.43 0.05 5.22
C VAL A 8 -9.99 -0.20 5.67
N LEU A 9 -9.19 -0.82 4.80
CA LEU A 9 -7.77 -1.02 5.04
C LEU A 9 -7.02 0.21 4.56
N VAL A 10 -6.46 0.97 5.49
CA VAL A 10 -5.65 2.14 5.20
C VAL A 10 -4.17 1.76 5.22
N HIS A 11 -3.43 2.11 4.19
CA HIS A 11 -1.97 1.88 4.15
C HIS A 11 -1.22 3.09 3.60
N ARG A 12 0.09 3.15 3.82
CA ARG A 12 0.95 4.14 3.16
C ARG A 12 1.49 3.54 1.86
N VAL A 13 1.81 4.41 0.90
CA VAL A 13 2.66 4.02 -0.23
C VAL A 13 4.03 3.66 0.32
N SER A 14 4.67 2.65 -0.27
CA SER A 14 6.01 2.25 0.15
C SER A 14 7.07 3.16 -0.45
N GLU A 15 8.19 3.34 0.25
CA GLU A 15 9.36 4.10 -0.25
C GLU A 15 9.84 3.57 -1.61
N TYR A 16 9.75 2.26 -1.80
CA TYR A 16 10.04 1.60 -3.08
C TYR A 16 9.12 2.07 -4.22
N GLU A 17 7.81 2.13 -3.99
CA GLU A 17 6.86 2.63 -4.99
C GLU A 17 7.05 4.13 -5.26
N GLU A 18 7.35 4.93 -4.25
CA GLU A 18 7.65 6.35 -4.43
C GLU A 18 8.90 6.56 -5.30
N LEU A 19 9.93 5.74 -5.12
CA LEU A 19 11.14 5.76 -5.95
C LEU A 19 10.85 5.33 -7.38
N LEU A 20 10.05 4.28 -7.58
CA LEU A 20 9.63 3.87 -8.91
C LEU A 20 8.79 4.94 -9.61
N ALA A 21 7.88 5.59 -8.89
CA ALA A 21 7.07 6.68 -9.43
C ALA A 21 7.93 7.86 -9.90
N ARG A 22 9.05 8.14 -9.20
CA ARG A 22 9.98 9.22 -9.55
C ARG A 22 10.96 8.86 -10.67
N HIS A 23 11.43 7.62 -10.68
CA HIS A 23 12.55 7.20 -11.54
C HIS A 23 12.15 6.25 -12.67
N GLY A 24 10.88 5.82 -12.73
CA GLY A 24 10.29 5.05 -13.83
C GLY A 24 10.51 3.55 -13.72
N THR A 25 11.74 3.10 -13.43
CA THR A 25 12.07 1.67 -13.38
C THR A 25 12.91 1.32 -12.15
N HIS A 26 12.91 0.03 -11.80
CA HIS A 26 13.74 -0.50 -10.71
C HIS A 26 15.23 -0.22 -10.94
N GLY A 27 15.73 -0.46 -12.16
CA GLY A 27 17.14 -0.21 -12.48
C GLY A 27 17.54 1.27 -12.36
N GLN A 28 16.67 2.18 -12.80
CA GLN A 28 16.91 3.63 -12.66
C GLN A 28 16.85 4.07 -11.20
N ALA A 29 15.90 3.56 -10.41
CA ALA A 29 15.83 3.81 -8.99
C ALA A 29 17.08 3.29 -8.26
N ALA A 30 17.53 2.07 -8.57
CA ALA A 30 18.70 1.45 -7.96
C ALA A 30 19.98 2.22 -8.27
N PHE A 31 20.13 2.69 -9.52
CA PHE A 31 21.26 3.52 -9.91
C PHE A 31 21.33 4.84 -9.12
N VAL A 32 20.19 5.55 -9.01
CA VAL A 32 20.13 6.81 -8.26
C VAL A 32 20.37 6.59 -6.77
N LEU A 33 19.79 5.54 -6.18
CA LEU A 33 19.95 5.23 -4.76
C LEU A 33 21.40 4.82 -4.43
N GLY A 34 21.97 3.93 -5.27
CA GLY A 34 23.34 3.44 -5.12
C GLY A 34 24.39 4.54 -5.25
N SER A 35 24.13 5.59 -6.03
CA SER A 35 24.99 6.78 -6.08
C SER A 35 25.16 7.51 -4.74
N ARG A 36 24.28 7.24 -3.77
CA ARG A 36 24.28 7.82 -2.41
C ARG A 36 24.69 6.81 -1.32
N GLY A 37 25.07 5.59 -1.71
CA GLY A 37 25.47 4.52 -0.80
C GLY A 37 24.31 3.72 -0.20
N ASP A 38 23.08 3.92 -0.69
CA ASP A 38 21.88 3.22 -0.23
C ASP A 38 21.52 2.04 -1.16
N ASP A 39 20.76 1.09 -0.62
CA ASP A 39 20.35 -0.15 -1.31
C ASP A 39 18.83 -0.24 -1.56
N LEU A 40 18.45 -0.44 -2.82
CA LEU A 40 17.05 -0.55 -3.23
C LEU A 40 16.43 -1.90 -2.82
N ASP A 41 17.22 -2.96 -2.69
CA ASP A 41 16.72 -4.29 -2.34
C ASP A 41 16.14 -4.31 -0.92
N THR A 42 16.76 -3.59 0.01
CA THR A 42 16.22 -3.36 1.35
C THR A 42 14.82 -2.72 1.31
N LEU A 43 14.61 -1.73 0.43
CA LEU A 43 13.31 -1.09 0.25
C LEU A 43 12.30 -2.01 -0.45
N ALA A 44 12.75 -2.80 -1.42
CA ALA A 44 11.93 -3.79 -2.10
C ALA A 44 11.46 -4.91 -1.13
N ALA A 45 12.31 -5.34 -0.20
CA ALA A 45 11.96 -6.30 0.83
C ALA A 45 10.89 -5.76 1.79
N ARG A 46 11.03 -4.51 2.25
CA ARG A 46 10.01 -3.84 3.09
C ARG A 46 8.68 -3.66 2.36
N HIS A 47 8.75 -3.31 1.08
CA HIS A 47 7.57 -3.22 0.21
C HIS A 47 6.86 -4.58 0.14
N ARG A 48 7.59 -5.67 -0.12
CA ARG A 48 7.01 -7.02 -0.16
C ARG A 48 6.37 -7.42 1.17
N ALA A 49 7.07 -7.22 2.28
CA ALA A 49 6.53 -7.52 3.61
C ALA A 49 5.23 -6.75 3.90
N THR A 50 5.15 -5.48 3.48
CA THR A 50 3.94 -4.67 3.60
C THR A 50 2.79 -5.24 2.75
N ARG A 51 3.05 -5.60 1.49
CA ARG A 51 2.05 -6.21 0.61
C ARG A 51 1.55 -7.55 1.12
N ASP A 52 2.44 -8.37 1.66
CA ASP A 52 2.11 -9.66 2.25
C ASP A 52 1.22 -9.47 3.49
N ALA A 53 1.54 -8.51 4.35
CA ALA A 53 0.70 -8.16 5.50
C ALA A 53 -0.70 -7.68 5.08
N LEU A 54 -0.81 -6.80 4.08
CA LEU A 54 -2.11 -6.32 3.57
C LEU A 54 -2.93 -7.44 2.92
N THR A 55 -2.27 -8.40 2.29
CA THR A 55 -2.90 -9.60 1.73
C THR A 55 -3.41 -10.51 2.84
N ALA A 56 -2.57 -10.80 3.83
CA ALA A 56 -2.92 -11.64 4.96
C ALA A 56 -4.07 -11.05 5.79
N ILE A 57 -4.07 -9.75 6.02
CA ILE A 57 -5.17 -9.06 6.72
C ILE A 57 -6.46 -9.14 5.90
N ALA A 58 -6.40 -8.84 4.60
CA ALA A 58 -7.58 -8.90 3.74
C ALA A 58 -8.20 -10.29 3.68
N ALA A 59 -7.38 -11.35 3.65
CA ALA A 59 -7.84 -12.73 3.65
C ALA A 59 -8.57 -13.14 4.95
N ARG A 60 -8.38 -12.39 6.05
CA ARG A 60 -9.06 -12.64 7.34
C ARG A 60 -10.35 -11.85 7.51
N ILE A 61 -10.69 -10.95 6.59
CA ILE A 61 -11.94 -10.18 6.65
C ILE A 61 -13.10 -11.09 6.21
N PRO A 62 -14.22 -11.13 6.97
CA PRO A 62 -15.39 -11.89 6.55
C PRO A 62 -15.88 -11.48 5.16
N LEU A 63 -16.15 -12.45 4.29
CA LEU A 63 -16.62 -12.19 2.92
C LEU A 63 -17.98 -11.49 2.84
N THR A 64 -18.75 -11.55 3.93
CA THR A 64 -20.03 -10.83 4.06
C THR A 64 -19.84 -9.34 4.31
N TRP A 65 -18.64 -8.91 4.69
CA TRP A 65 -18.33 -7.51 4.93
C TRP A 65 -17.94 -6.82 3.63
N ARG A 66 -18.36 -5.56 3.52
CA ARG A 66 -17.90 -4.70 2.43
C ARG A 66 -16.46 -4.28 2.72
N GLN A 67 -15.60 -4.35 1.70
CA GLN A 67 -14.18 -4.05 1.84
C GLN A 67 -13.76 -2.91 0.92
N ALA A 68 -12.93 -2.01 1.44
CA ALA A 68 -12.20 -1.03 0.65
C ALA A 68 -10.72 -0.98 1.07
N ARG A 69 -9.85 -0.55 0.16
CA ARG A 69 -8.47 -0.17 0.44
C ARG A 69 -8.28 1.30 0.08
N VAL A 70 -7.53 2.03 0.89
CA VAL A 70 -7.24 3.44 0.64
C VAL A 70 -5.83 3.78 1.08
N GLU A 71 -5.15 4.59 0.29
CA GLU A 71 -3.86 5.15 0.68
C GLU A 71 -4.06 6.22 1.75
N ARG A 72 -3.13 6.33 2.70
CA ARG A 72 -3.25 7.26 3.83
C ARG A 72 -3.32 8.72 3.37
N ALA A 73 -2.70 9.03 2.23
CA ALA A 73 -2.72 10.36 1.59
C ALA A 73 -4.08 10.71 0.97
N ASP A 74 -4.95 9.71 0.79
CA ASP A 74 -6.27 9.83 0.16
C ASP A 74 -7.40 9.63 1.20
N LEU A 75 -7.04 9.45 2.47
CA LEU A 75 -8.01 9.17 3.53
C LEU A 75 -8.91 10.37 3.84
N ASP A 76 -8.40 11.59 3.70
CA ASP A 76 -9.13 12.83 3.96
C ASP A 76 -10.28 13.07 2.97
N ARG A 77 -10.12 12.60 1.73
CA ARG A 77 -11.14 12.63 0.68
C ARG A 77 -11.98 11.34 0.61
N PHE A 78 -11.67 10.34 1.42
CA PHE A 78 -12.37 9.06 1.38
C PHE A 78 -13.76 9.15 2.01
N LEU A 79 -14.79 8.80 1.25
CA LEU A 79 -16.17 8.82 1.72
C LEU A 79 -16.54 7.52 2.44
N PHE A 80 -16.76 7.63 3.75
CA PHE A 80 -17.29 6.57 4.62
C PHE A 80 -18.82 6.43 4.51
N ALA A 81 -19.40 6.81 3.37
CA ALA A 81 -20.84 6.77 3.15
C ALA A 81 -21.39 5.33 3.35
N PRO A 82 -22.68 5.22 3.75
CA PRO A 82 -23.30 3.93 4.02
C PRO A 82 -23.50 3.07 2.77
N GLU A 83 -23.42 3.62 1.56
CA GLU A 83 -23.54 2.89 0.28
C GLU A 83 -22.40 1.87 0.08
#